data_AF-A0A6P3Z0X7-F1
#
_entry.id   AF-A0A6P3Z0X7-F1
#
_cell.length_a   1.000
_cell.length_b   1.000
_cell.length_c   1.000
_cell.angle_alpha   90.00
_cell.angle_beta   90.00
_cell.angle_gamma   90.00
#
_symmetry.space_group_name_H-M   'P 1'
#
loop_
_entity.id
_entity.type
_entity.pdbx_description
1 polymer ?
#
loop_
_entity_poly.entity_id
_entity_poly.type
_entity_poly.pdbx_seq_one_letter_code
_entity_poly.pdbx_strand_id
1 'polypeptide(L)'
;MRLSKASLVKILCFLFVISSTKAGSIDIINRCPFVVWAAAYPGGGMRLSPGESWPLRVDGDKPGRIWARTNCVFNESGHGKCETGDCGGVLHCQNGGKSPATLAEYRLGEANKSGPAFYDISLVDGFNVPMEFSPTSPQCTRSLTCAANINDDCPTEWKVPGGCINPCVQGGCGRPANYTRFFKDRCPDAYSFGLDDRSSTFTCPGGTDYKVVFCPNDILQARIHIHNNCSYTVWAAANPEGGRQLNQGDTWTLNVISQKKGRIWGRTDCKFDGNGQNGTCESGDCDGLLQCQADGRAPYTFAEYTFRRNSTDSYSIWLVNGFNIPMEFRPTSDGCRSIQCTADINGPCPMELRDPGGCNSPCTVFRNDQFCCKQEICEPTSYSKFFKDLCPDAYSYQYDDSTSLFSCPNGNDYDITFCP
;
A
#
# COMPACT_ATOMS: atom_id res chain seq x y z
N MET A 1 -47.50 -27.86 79.61
CA MET A 1 -46.09 -27.40 79.57
C MET A 1 -45.55 -27.68 78.17
N ARG A 2 -45.05 -26.64 77.49
CA ARG A 2 -44.32 -26.65 76.20
C ARG A 2 -45.06 -27.03 74.90
N LEU A 3 -45.45 -25.97 74.19
CA LEU A 3 -45.38 -25.89 72.72
C LEU A 3 -43.94 -26.20 72.25
N SER A 4 -43.75 -27.03 71.22
CA SER A 4 -42.49 -27.09 70.47
C SER A 4 -42.68 -26.53 69.06
N LYS A 5 -41.81 -25.57 68.73
CA LYS A 5 -41.83 -24.68 67.57
C LYS A 5 -41.31 -25.35 66.30
N ALA A 6 -41.83 -24.87 65.17
CA ALA A 6 -41.40 -25.15 63.81
C ALA A 6 -39.90 -24.90 63.58
N SER A 7 -39.33 -25.64 62.62
CA SER A 7 -38.09 -25.24 61.95
C SER A 7 -38.29 -25.36 60.44
N LEU A 8 -38.57 -24.22 59.81
CA LEU A 8 -38.50 -24.03 58.36
C LEU A 8 -37.03 -24.05 57.93
N VAL A 9 -36.65 -25.03 57.12
CA VAL A 9 -35.38 -25.00 56.39
C VAL A 9 -35.55 -24.01 55.22
N LYS A 10 -35.00 -22.80 55.36
CA LYS A 10 -34.88 -21.85 54.24
C LYS A 10 -33.64 -22.20 53.43
N ILE A 11 -33.83 -22.90 52.31
CA ILE A 11 -32.79 -23.02 51.26
C ILE A 11 -32.74 -21.67 50.54
N LEU A 12 -31.72 -20.86 50.87
CA LEU A 12 -31.43 -19.64 50.16
C LEU A 12 -30.67 -20.01 48.87
N CYS A 13 -31.41 -20.22 47.78
CA CYS A 13 -30.82 -20.27 46.44
C CYS A 13 -30.24 -18.89 46.11
N PHE A 14 -28.94 -18.72 46.32
CA PHE A 14 -28.20 -17.59 45.77
C PHE A 14 -28.15 -17.76 44.25
N LEU A 15 -29.14 -17.18 43.56
CA LEU A 15 -29.04 -16.91 42.13
C LEU A 15 -27.91 -15.89 41.95
N PHE A 16 -26.70 -16.40 41.70
CA PHE A 16 -25.62 -15.61 41.13
C PHE A 16 -26.09 -15.18 39.74
N VAL A 17 -26.71 -14.00 39.66
CA VAL A 17 -26.91 -13.32 38.38
C VAL A 17 -25.51 -12.91 37.92
N ILE A 18 -24.89 -13.76 37.10
CA ILE A 18 -23.69 -13.41 36.37
C ILE A 18 -24.14 -12.33 35.37
N SER A 19 -24.00 -11.06 35.74
CA SER A 19 -24.12 -9.96 34.79
C SER A 19 -22.99 -10.12 33.77
N SER A 20 -23.30 -10.77 32.65
CA SER A 20 -22.42 -10.82 31.50
C SER A 20 -22.37 -9.43 30.87
N THR A 21 -21.44 -8.60 31.32
CA THR A 21 -21.07 -7.36 30.62
C THR A 21 -20.53 -7.77 29.24
N LYS A 22 -21.30 -7.53 28.18
CA LYS A 22 -20.85 -7.81 26.81
C LYS A 22 -19.67 -6.89 26.52
N ALA A 23 -18.45 -7.43 26.57
CA ALA A 23 -17.25 -6.73 26.09
C ALA A 23 -17.42 -6.42 24.59
N GLY A 24 -17.19 -5.17 24.20
CA GLY A 24 -17.21 -4.78 22.79
C GLY A 24 -16.12 -5.53 22.03
N SER A 25 -16.41 -5.92 20.79
CA SER A 25 -15.41 -6.49 19.87
C SER A 25 -15.03 -5.48 18.80
N ILE A 26 -13.73 -5.39 18.52
CA ILE A 26 -13.22 -4.65 17.36
C ILE A 26 -12.51 -5.65 16.45
N ASP A 27 -13.04 -5.85 15.25
CA ASP A 27 -12.39 -6.69 14.25
C ASP A 27 -11.36 -5.85 13.48
N ILE A 28 -10.08 -6.17 13.66
CA ILE A 28 -8.97 -5.49 13.00
C ILE A 28 -8.63 -6.28 11.73
N ILE A 29 -8.71 -5.64 10.56
CA ILE A 29 -8.61 -6.32 9.26
C ILE A 29 -7.48 -5.70 8.46
N ASN A 30 -6.56 -6.53 7.96
CA ASN A 30 -5.54 -6.07 7.03
C ASN A 30 -6.03 -6.23 5.58
N ARG A 31 -6.33 -5.12 4.91
CA ARG A 31 -6.56 -5.10 3.45
C ARG A 31 -5.42 -4.45 2.68
N CYS A 32 -4.32 -4.13 3.35
CA CYS A 32 -3.12 -3.66 2.68
C CYS A 32 -2.54 -4.78 1.82
N PRO A 33 -1.85 -4.43 0.72
CA PRO A 33 -1.19 -5.42 -0.13
C PRO A 33 0.11 -5.97 0.47
N PHE A 34 0.43 -5.55 1.69
CA PHE A 34 1.61 -5.95 2.44
C PHE A 34 1.22 -6.40 3.85
N VAL A 35 2.17 -7.05 4.53
CA VAL A 35 2.01 -7.49 5.92
C VAL A 35 1.93 -6.27 6.84
N VAL A 36 0.93 -6.26 7.73
CA VAL A 36 0.77 -5.26 8.78
C VAL A 36 0.96 -5.93 10.13
N TRP A 37 1.78 -5.33 11.00
CA TRP A 37 1.88 -5.74 12.40
C TRP A 37 0.94 -4.88 13.23
N ALA A 38 -0.35 -5.23 13.22
CA ALA A 38 -1.40 -4.57 13.96
C ALA A 38 -1.01 -4.45 15.45
N ALA A 39 -1.31 -3.31 16.05
CA ALA A 39 -1.01 -3.02 17.44
C ALA A 39 -2.22 -2.39 18.12
N ALA A 40 -2.38 -2.69 19.40
CA ALA A 40 -3.41 -2.12 20.23
C ALA A 40 -2.90 -1.84 21.65
N TYR A 41 -3.32 -0.72 22.22
CA TYR A 41 -3.08 -0.42 23.63
C TYR A 41 -4.35 0.12 24.28
N PRO A 42 -4.95 -0.61 25.23
CA PRO A 42 -4.61 -2.00 25.62
C PRO A 42 -4.94 -2.99 24.49
N GLY A 43 -4.23 -4.12 24.41
CA GLY A 43 -4.56 -5.21 23.48
C GLY A 43 -3.38 -5.97 22.88
N GLY A 44 -2.17 -5.41 22.90
CA GLY A 44 -0.94 -6.07 22.43
C GLY A 44 -0.70 -5.85 20.93
N GLY A 45 -0.49 -6.93 20.17
CA GLY A 45 -0.23 -6.84 18.74
C GLY A 45 -0.23 -8.20 18.04
N MET A 46 -0.47 -8.18 16.73
CA MET A 46 -0.65 -9.34 15.88
C MET A 46 -0.04 -9.09 14.49
N ARG A 47 0.63 -10.09 13.91
CA ARG A 47 1.06 -10.06 12.51
C ARG A 47 -0.12 -10.46 11.63
N LEU A 48 -0.53 -9.60 10.70
CA LEU A 48 -1.61 -9.86 9.76
C LEU A 48 -1.07 -9.79 8.33
N SER A 49 -1.15 -10.91 7.61
CA SER A 49 -0.95 -10.98 6.17
C SER A 49 -2.15 -10.35 5.44
N PRO A 50 -2.01 -10.00 4.15
CA PRO A 50 -3.14 -9.47 3.38
C PRO A 50 -4.39 -10.37 3.47
N GLY A 51 -5.52 -9.80 3.84
CA GLY A 51 -6.80 -10.49 4.03
C GLY A 51 -7.03 -11.08 5.42
N GLU A 52 -6.02 -11.16 6.29
CA GLU A 52 -6.18 -11.67 7.65
C GLU A 52 -6.85 -10.66 8.59
N SER A 53 -7.49 -11.18 9.64
CA SER A 53 -8.14 -10.37 10.68
C SER A 53 -7.80 -10.82 12.09
N TRP A 54 -7.92 -9.90 13.03
CA TRP A 54 -7.73 -10.12 14.46
C TRP A 54 -8.94 -9.57 15.23
N PRO A 55 -9.77 -10.45 15.84
CA PRO A 55 -10.84 -10.01 16.72
C PRO A 55 -10.27 -9.59 18.07
N LEU A 56 -10.20 -8.27 18.32
CA LEU A 56 -9.76 -7.72 19.59
C LEU A 56 -10.95 -7.53 20.54
N ARG A 57 -10.87 -8.15 21.72
CA ARG A 57 -11.82 -7.91 22.81
C ARG A 57 -11.38 -6.68 23.60
N VAL A 58 -12.28 -5.73 23.76
CA VAL A 58 -11.99 -4.47 24.46
C VAL A 58 -12.90 -4.27 25.66
N ASP A 59 -12.33 -3.67 26.70
CA ASP A 59 -13.07 -3.14 27.84
C ASP A 59 -13.66 -1.79 27.42
N GLY A 60 -14.97 -1.77 27.15
CA GLY A 60 -15.64 -0.60 26.54
C GLY A 60 -15.52 0.68 27.37
N ASP A 61 -15.37 0.58 28.69
CA ASP A 61 -15.28 1.74 29.57
C ASP A 61 -13.89 2.41 29.60
N LYS A 62 -12.86 1.75 29.04
CA LYS A 62 -11.49 2.25 29.01
C LYS A 62 -11.13 2.84 27.65
N PRO A 63 -10.36 3.95 27.63
CA PRO A 63 -9.82 4.44 26.38
C PRO A 63 -8.81 3.45 25.81
N GLY A 64 -8.78 3.32 24.49
CA GLY A 64 -7.83 2.48 23.78
C GLY A 64 -7.45 3.05 22.42
N ARG A 65 -6.37 2.51 21.87
CA ARG A 65 -5.80 2.89 20.58
C ARG A 65 -5.47 1.66 19.76
N ILE A 66 -5.74 1.70 18.46
CA ILE A 66 -5.33 0.68 17.48
C ILE A 66 -4.57 1.37 16.34
N TRP A 67 -3.46 0.78 15.89
CA TRP A 67 -2.70 1.31 14.76
C TRP A 67 -1.95 0.21 14.00
N ALA A 68 -1.52 0.53 12.78
CA ALA A 68 -0.68 -0.34 11.98
C ALA A 68 0.81 -0.05 12.23
N ARG A 69 1.63 -1.09 12.20
CA ARG A 69 3.10 -0.97 12.13
C ARG A 69 3.60 -1.61 10.85
N THR A 70 4.58 -0.97 10.22
CA THR A 70 5.15 -1.40 8.93
C THR A 70 6.62 -1.78 9.08
N ASN A 71 7.08 -2.64 8.15
CA ASN A 71 8.47 -3.08 8.04
C ASN A 71 9.08 -3.53 9.37
N CYS A 72 8.34 -4.37 10.11
CA CYS A 72 8.80 -4.88 11.39
C CYS A 72 9.61 -6.16 11.26
N VAL A 73 10.61 -6.29 12.12
CA VAL A 73 11.37 -7.52 12.33
C VAL A 73 11.32 -7.86 13.81
N PHE A 74 10.74 -9.02 14.14
CA PHE A 74 10.68 -9.56 15.50
C PHE A 74 11.35 -10.93 15.55
N ASN A 75 12.04 -11.23 16.65
CA ASN A 75 12.52 -12.57 16.95
C ASN A 75 11.39 -13.45 17.52
N GLU A 76 11.69 -14.72 17.80
CA GLU A 76 10.72 -15.68 18.35
C GLU A 76 10.13 -15.26 19.70
N SER A 77 10.89 -14.49 20.50
CA SER A 77 10.45 -13.93 21.78
C SER A 77 9.61 -12.66 21.61
N GLY A 78 9.36 -12.19 20.39
CA GLY A 78 8.59 -10.99 20.10
C GLY A 78 9.35 -9.68 20.33
N HIS A 79 10.68 -9.70 20.47
CA HIS A 79 11.51 -8.48 20.54
C HIS A 79 12.03 -8.11 19.16
N GLY A 80 12.09 -6.82 18.86
CA GLY A 80 12.35 -6.36 17.50
C GLY A 80 12.28 -4.86 17.32
N LYS A 81 11.94 -4.44 16.10
CA LYS A 81 11.73 -3.04 15.74
C LYS A 81 10.82 -2.95 14.52
N CYS A 82 10.00 -1.91 14.49
CA CYS A 82 9.26 -1.47 13.30
C CYS A 82 9.84 -0.16 12.73
N GLU A 83 9.66 0.06 11.42
CA GLU A 83 10.00 1.34 10.78
C GLU A 83 9.03 2.44 11.21
N THR A 84 7.72 2.15 11.21
CA THR A 84 6.67 3.07 11.67
C THR A 84 5.81 2.43 12.76
N GLY A 85 5.23 3.26 13.64
CA GLY A 85 4.31 2.80 14.68
C GLY A 85 4.92 1.93 15.78
N ASP A 86 6.26 1.82 15.88
CA ASP A 86 6.93 0.97 16.86
C ASP A 86 6.51 1.32 18.30
N CYS A 87 6.29 0.32 19.15
CA CYS A 87 5.81 0.52 20.52
C CYS A 87 6.82 0.09 21.59
N GLY A 88 8.11 0.34 21.32
CA GLY A 88 9.22 0.00 22.22
C GLY A 88 9.94 -1.30 21.85
N GLY A 89 9.90 -1.69 20.57
CA GLY A 89 10.59 -2.86 20.07
C GLY A 89 10.00 -4.19 20.53
N VAL A 90 8.69 -4.24 20.78
CA VAL A 90 7.98 -5.45 21.23
C VAL A 90 6.75 -5.72 20.36
N LEU A 91 6.46 -7.00 20.10
CA LEU A 91 5.28 -7.42 19.34
C LEU A 91 4.00 -7.08 20.11
N HIS A 92 3.97 -7.38 21.42
CA HIS A 92 2.84 -7.12 22.30
C HIS A 92 3.01 -5.77 23.02
N CYS A 93 2.44 -4.72 22.43
CA CYS A 93 2.57 -3.35 22.90
C CYS A 93 2.06 -3.16 24.34
N GLN A 94 2.87 -2.46 25.13
CA GLN A 94 2.55 -2.06 26.51
C GLN A 94 2.27 -0.55 26.65
N ASN A 95 2.47 0.20 25.56
CA ASN A 95 2.28 1.64 25.45
C ASN A 95 1.78 1.98 24.03
N GLY A 96 1.45 3.25 23.78
CA GLY A 96 1.15 3.75 22.44
C GLY A 96 2.33 3.64 21.46
N GLY A 97 2.01 3.65 20.16
CA GLY A 97 2.99 3.63 19.08
C GLY A 97 3.73 4.95 18.92
N LYS A 98 4.98 4.88 18.44
CA LYS A 98 5.76 6.05 18.05
C LYS A 98 5.27 6.60 16.71
N SER A 99 5.29 7.92 16.61
CA SER A 99 5.01 8.64 15.36
C SER A 99 6.03 8.29 14.26
N PRO A 100 5.62 8.22 12.98
CA PRO A 100 4.25 8.43 12.50
C PRO A 100 3.35 7.20 12.71
N ALA A 101 2.12 7.44 13.16
CA ALA A 101 1.09 6.40 13.29
C ALA A 101 -0.32 6.98 13.09
N THR A 102 -1.08 6.42 12.13
CA THR A 102 -2.53 6.65 12.05
C THR A 102 -3.21 5.87 13.16
N LEU A 103 -3.95 6.53 14.04
CA LEU A 103 -4.57 5.91 15.20
C LEU A 103 -6.09 5.79 15.02
N ALA A 104 -6.67 4.65 15.40
CA ALA A 104 -8.07 4.56 15.79
C ALA A 104 -8.12 4.73 17.31
N GLU A 105 -8.71 5.82 17.81
CA GLU A 105 -8.88 6.07 19.23
C GLU A 105 -10.34 5.82 19.62
N TYR A 106 -10.55 5.20 20.79
CA TYR A 106 -11.89 4.86 21.22
C TYR A 106 -12.06 4.84 22.73
N ARG A 107 -13.30 5.00 23.15
CA ARG A 107 -13.87 4.59 24.43
C ARG A 107 -15.32 4.20 24.16
N LEU A 108 -15.64 2.91 24.09
CA LEU A 108 -16.90 2.45 23.49
C LEU A 108 -18.12 2.54 24.41
N GLY A 109 -17.91 2.69 25.72
CA GLY A 109 -18.95 2.67 26.75
C GLY A 109 -19.60 1.30 26.93
N GLU A 110 -20.01 0.98 28.15
CA GLU A 110 -20.82 -0.20 28.44
C GLU A 110 -22.33 0.03 28.26
N ALA A 111 -23.06 -1.04 27.93
CA ALA A 111 -24.53 -1.03 27.97
C ALA A 111 -25.01 -0.73 29.41
N ASN A 112 -25.84 0.29 29.58
CA ASN A 112 -26.42 0.74 30.86
C ASN A 112 -25.48 1.46 31.84
N LYS A 113 -24.31 1.93 31.42
CA LYS A 113 -23.49 2.88 32.19
C LYS A 113 -23.45 4.26 31.53
N SER A 114 -23.48 5.30 32.35
CA SER A 114 -23.30 6.69 31.91
C SER A 114 -21.80 7.05 31.89
N GLY A 115 -21.26 7.30 30.70
CA GLY A 115 -19.92 7.79 30.46
C GLY A 115 -19.77 8.29 29.02
N PRO A 116 -18.81 9.18 28.71
CA PRO A 116 -18.61 9.66 27.35
C PRO A 116 -18.05 8.52 26.49
N ALA A 117 -18.91 7.92 25.65
CA ALA A 117 -18.48 7.00 24.61
C ALA A 117 -18.03 7.79 23.39
N PHE A 118 -16.88 7.46 22.82
CA PHE A 118 -16.40 8.05 21.57
C PHE A 118 -15.58 7.07 20.73
N TYR A 119 -15.47 7.37 19.45
CA TYR A 119 -14.50 6.79 18.54
C TYR A 119 -14.12 7.82 17.48
N ASP A 120 -12.85 7.80 17.08
CA ASP A 120 -12.29 8.68 16.07
C ASP A 120 -11.07 8.04 15.38
N ILE A 121 -10.70 8.61 14.23
CA ILE A 121 -9.39 8.40 13.62
C ILE A 121 -8.54 9.63 13.93
N SER A 122 -7.33 9.45 14.42
CA SER A 122 -6.44 10.53 14.81
C SER A 122 -5.13 10.50 14.03
N LEU A 123 -4.78 11.67 13.49
CA LEU A 123 -3.56 11.97 12.76
C LEU A 123 -2.62 12.88 13.57
N VAL A 124 -2.90 13.08 14.86
CA VAL A 124 -2.04 13.83 15.78
C VAL A 124 -0.63 13.24 15.81
N ASP A 125 -0.55 11.91 15.81
CA ASP A 125 0.71 11.17 15.82
C ASP A 125 1.27 10.95 14.41
N GLY A 126 0.72 11.63 13.39
CA GLY A 126 1.12 11.49 11.99
C GLY A 126 0.27 10.49 11.20
N PHE A 127 0.79 10.09 10.05
CA PHE A 127 0.14 9.13 9.16
C PHE A 127 1.16 8.10 8.69
N ASN A 128 0.81 6.83 8.68
CA ASN A 128 1.62 5.77 8.10
C ASN A 128 0.82 4.79 7.23
N VAL A 129 -0.39 4.43 7.66
CA VAL A 129 -1.26 3.50 6.93
C VAL A 129 -2.69 4.08 6.87
N PRO A 130 -3.35 4.04 5.69
CA PRO A 130 -4.76 4.42 5.56
C PRO A 130 -5.66 3.55 6.44
N MET A 131 -6.75 4.12 6.95
CA MET A 131 -7.60 3.48 7.95
C MET A 131 -9.09 3.78 7.74
N GLU A 132 -9.92 2.76 7.95
CA GLU A 132 -11.35 2.90 8.23
C GLU A 132 -11.61 2.49 9.68
N PHE A 133 -12.47 3.22 10.38
CA PHE A 133 -13.01 2.83 11.68
C PHE A 133 -14.53 2.98 11.65
N SER A 134 -15.23 1.84 11.71
CA SER A 134 -16.68 1.80 11.51
C SER A 134 -17.37 0.91 12.53
N PRO A 135 -18.57 1.29 13.02
CA PRO A 135 -19.47 0.38 13.71
C PRO A 135 -19.95 -0.74 12.77
N THR A 136 -20.20 -1.92 13.31
CA THR A 136 -20.78 -3.08 12.58
C THR A 136 -22.25 -3.30 12.92
N SER A 137 -22.80 -2.50 13.85
CA SER A 137 -24.19 -2.63 14.33
C SER A 137 -25.14 -1.67 13.61
N PRO A 138 -26.40 -2.06 13.31
CA PRO A 138 -27.34 -1.21 12.55
C PRO A 138 -27.70 0.11 13.23
N GLN A 139 -27.54 0.22 14.55
CA GLN A 139 -27.95 1.39 15.33
C GLN A 139 -26.93 2.53 15.31
N CYS A 140 -25.74 2.28 14.76
CA CYS A 140 -24.74 3.30 14.52
C CYS A 140 -24.14 3.07 13.14
N THR A 141 -24.28 4.04 12.24
CA THR A 141 -23.91 3.86 10.83
C THR A 141 -22.81 4.80 10.35
N ARG A 142 -22.29 5.66 11.23
CA ARG A 142 -21.23 6.61 10.87
C ARG A 142 -19.89 5.86 10.78
N SER A 143 -19.45 5.63 9.57
CA SER A 143 -18.12 5.11 9.25
C SER A 143 -17.12 6.25 9.13
N LEU A 144 -15.93 6.14 9.73
CA LEU A 144 -14.85 7.11 9.61
C LEU A 144 -13.79 6.57 8.67
N THR A 145 -13.32 7.40 7.73
CA THR A 145 -12.32 6.97 6.76
C THR A 145 -11.21 8.01 6.58
N CYS A 146 -9.97 7.55 6.72
CA CYS A 146 -8.77 8.25 6.28
C CYS A 146 -8.06 7.38 5.23
N ALA A 147 -8.57 7.46 4.00
CA ALA A 147 -8.14 6.69 2.83
C ALA A 147 -7.19 7.49 1.90
N ALA A 148 -6.72 8.66 2.30
CA ALA A 148 -5.76 9.41 1.50
C ALA A 148 -4.38 8.78 1.55
N ASN A 149 -3.62 8.88 0.46
CA ASN A 149 -2.22 8.48 0.42
C ASN A 149 -1.34 9.64 0.91
N ILE A 150 -1.39 9.93 2.21
CA ILE A 150 -0.66 11.05 2.80
C ILE A 150 0.87 10.83 2.74
N ASN A 151 1.34 9.58 2.78
CA ASN A 151 2.77 9.25 2.66
C ASN A 151 3.39 9.79 1.38
N ASP A 152 2.63 9.73 0.28
CA ASP A 152 3.12 10.16 -1.01
C ASP A 152 3.14 11.67 -1.17
N ASP A 153 2.13 12.33 -0.64
CA ASP A 153 1.96 13.79 -0.66
C ASP A 153 2.70 14.51 0.48
N CYS A 154 3.33 13.76 1.38
CA CYS A 154 3.96 14.31 2.57
C CYS A 154 5.02 15.36 2.21
N PRO A 155 4.95 16.58 2.76
CA PRO A 155 6.00 17.59 2.58
C PRO A 155 7.36 17.04 2.99
N THR A 156 8.39 17.39 2.21
CA THR A 156 9.75 16.83 2.36
C THR A 156 10.29 16.98 3.78
N GLU A 157 10.00 18.10 4.44
CA GLU A 157 10.45 18.41 5.80
C GLU A 157 9.85 17.49 6.89
N TRP A 158 8.71 16.83 6.61
CA TRP A 158 7.99 15.96 7.54
C TRP A 158 7.94 14.51 7.10
N LYS A 159 8.49 14.22 5.91
CA LYS A 159 8.52 12.89 5.34
C LYS A 159 9.60 12.04 6.00
N VAL A 160 9.21 10.83 6.40
CA VAL A 160 10.12 9.81 6.90
C VAL A 160 9.89 8.51 6.14
N PRO A 161 10.81 7.53 6.19
CA PRO A 161 10.57 6.21 5.62
C PRO A 161 9.23 5.64 6.10
N GLY A 162 8.36 5.28 5.15
CA GLY A 162 7.06 4.66 5.41
C GLY A 162 5.97 5.57 6.01
N GLY A 163 6.21 6.87 6.23
CA GLY A 163 5.25 7.71 6.95
C GLY A 163 5.41 9.22 6.79
N CYS A 164 4.44 9.96 7.33
CA CYS A 164 4.39 11.41 7.39
C CYS A 164 4.20 11.89 8.83
N ILE A 165 5.16 12.64 9.35
CA ILE A 165 5.08 13.20 10.71
C ILE A 165 4.09 14.35 10.71
N ASN A 166 3.18 14.37 11.70
CA ASN A 166 2.42 15.58 12.01
C ASN A 166 3.21 16.39 13.06
N PRO A 167 3.64 17.64 12.75
CA PRO A 167 4.37 18.49 13.70
C PRO A 167 3.66 18.74 15.03
N CYS A 168 2.36 18.42 15.13
CA CYS A 168 1.61 18.38 16.39
C CYS A 168 2.40 17.65 17.52
N VAL A 169 3.11 16.57 17.19
CA VAL A 169 3.92 15.78 18.14
C VAL A 169 5.08 16.56 18.78
N GLN A 170 5.50 17.68 18.16
CA GLN A 170 6.58 18.55 18.64
C GLN A 170 6.05 19.76 19.44
N GLY A 171 4.73 19.83 19.69
CA GLY A 171 4.05 20.94 20.33
C GLY A 171 3.27 21.82 19.34
N GLY A 172 2.28 22.56 19.83
CA GLY A 172 1.47 23.48 19.00
C GLY A 172 0.12 22.95 18.51
N CYS A 173 -0.33 21.78 18.99
CA CYS A 173 -1.63 21.18 18.66
C CYS A 173 -2.88 21.99 19.06
N GLY A 174 -2.73 23.15 19.71
CA GLY A 174 -3.86 23.88 20.29
C GLY A 174 -4.67 24.70 19.28
N ARG A 175 -4.21 24.87 18.03
CA ARG A 175 -4.89 25.65 16.98
C ARG A 175 -4.62 25.10 15.59
N PRO A 176 -5.52 25.30 14.61
CA PRO A 176 -5.25 24.98 13.22
C PRO A 176 -4.01 25.70 12.71
N ALA A 177 -3.10 24.96 12.07
CA ALA A 177 -1.92 25.46 11.38
C ALA A 177 -1.91 24.93 9.94
N ASN A 178 -0.97 25.40 9.10
CA ASN A 178 -0.85 24.92 7.71
C ASN A 178 -0.65 23.40 7.65
N TYR A 179 0.15 22.82 8.54
CA TYR A 179 0.40 21.39 8.57
C TYR A 179 -0.82 20.59 9.06
N THR A 180 -1.58 21.07 10.05
CA THR A 180 -2.79 20.35 10.50
C THR A 180 -3.87 20.38 9.41
N ARG A 181 -3.97 21.49 8.66
CA ARG A 181 -4.83 21.60 7.47
C ARG A 181 -4.45 20.59 6.39
N PHE A 182 -3.16 20.39 6.13
CA PHE A 182 -2.70 19.38 5.17
C PHE A 182 -3.25 17.97 5.46
N PHE A 183 -3.24 17.53 6.73
CA PHE A 183 -3.83 16.26 7.14
C PHE A 183 -5.37 16.30 7.07
N LYS A 184 -6.00 17.37 7.56
CA LYS A 184 -7.47 17.52 7.59
C LYS A 184 -8.09 17.54 6.19
N ASP A 185 -7.47 18.23 5.25
CA ASP A 185 -7.96 18.34 3.86
C ASP A 185 -7.93 16.97 3.16
N ARG A 186 -6.98 16.10 3.54
CA ARG A 186 -6.82 14.74 3.00
C ARG A 186 -7.69 13.71 3.71
N CYS A 187 -7.90 13.88 5.01
CA CYS A 187 -8.74 13.02 5.82
C CYS A 187 -9.74 13.86 6.64
N PRO A 188 -10.86 14.29 6.01
CA PRO A 188 -11.83 15.17 6.66
C PRO A 188 -12.47 14.56 7.91
N ASP A 189 -12.61 13.23 7.94
CA ASP A 189 -13.15 12.47 9.08
C ASP A 189 -12.18 12.37 10.26
N ALA A 190 -10.90 12.69 10.06
CA ALA A 190 -9.87 12.46 11.06
C ALA A 190 -9.61 13.70 11.93
N TYR A 191 -9.28 13.41 13.19
CA TYR A 191 -8.78 14.34 14.17
C TYR A 191 -7.35 14.75 13.83
N SER A 192 -7.12 16.04 13.63
CA SER A 192 -5.81 16.54 13.15
C SER A 192 -5.11 17.49 14.13
N PHE A 193 -5.83 18.03 15.12
CA PHE A 193 -5.34 18.93 16.17
C PHE A 193 -6.31 18.96 17.37
N GLY A 194 -5.83 19.40 18.54
CA GLY A 194 -6.47 19.27 19.86
C GLY A 194 -7.81 20.00 20.11
N LEU A 195 -8.43 20.60 19.08
CA LEU A 195 -9.74 21.27 19.17
C LEU A 195 -10.68 20.88 18.01
N ASP A 196 -10.37 19.79 17.28
CA ASP A 196 -11.11 19.32 16.11
C ASP A 196 -12.29 18.36 16.46
N ASP A 197 -12.75 18.41 17.72
CA ASP A 197 -13.67 17.43 18.30
C ASP A 197 -15.06 17.45 17.61
N ARG A 198 -15.53 18.63 17.19
CA ARG A 198 -16.90 18.80 16.65
C ARG A 198 -17.13 18.13 15.30
N SER A 199 -16.07 17.83 14.55
CA SER A 199 -16.17 17.26 13.21
C SER A 199 -15.60 15.84 13.09
N SER A 200 -14.89 15.37 14.11
CA SER A 200 -14.05 14.17 14.01
C SER A 200 -14.27 13.14 15.13
N THR A 201 -14.98 13.50 16.20
CA THR A 201 -15.27 12.60 17.32
C THR A 201 -16.75 12.22 17.31
N PHE A 202 -17.04 10.93 17.29
CA PHE A 202 -18.40 10.40 17.13
C PHE A 202 -18.77 9.46 18.27
N THR A 203 -20.06 9.30 18.52
CA THR A 203 -20.57 8.45 19.60
C THR A 203 -21.55 7.41 19.04
N CYS A 204 -21.58 6.23 19.64
CA CYS A 204 -22.57 5.19 19.37
C CYS A 204 -23.15 4.68 20.70
N PRO A 205 -24.29 3.96 20.68
CA PRO A 205 -24.78 3.25 21.87
C PRO A 205 -23.75 2.26 22.43
N GLY A 206 -23.70 2.13 23.75
CA GLY A 206 -22.83 1.17 24.43
C GLY A 206 -23.12 -0.28 24.01
N GLY A 207 -22.06 -1.09 23.90
CA GLY A 207 -22.15 -2.47 23.39
C GLY A 207 -22.21 -2.61 21.87
N THR A 208 -21.97 -1.52 21.12
CA THR A 208 -21.75 -1.55 19.67
C THR A 208 -20.44 -2.26 19.36
N ASP A 209 -20.47 -3.20 18.42
CA ASP A 209 -19.27 -3.84 17.87
C ASP A 209 -18.74 -3.01 16.69
N TYR A 210 -17.42 -3.08 16.43
CA TYR A 210 -16.75 -2.25 15.44
C TYR A 210 -15.77 -3.06 14.58
N LYS A 211 -15.27 -2.42 13.52
CA LYS A 211 -14.13 -2.88 12.73
C LYS A 211 -13.14 -1.74 12.51
N VAL A 212 -11.86 -2.09 12.48
CA VAL A 212 -10.77 -1.24 11.98
C VAL A 212 -10.21 -1.91 10.75
N VAL A 213 -10.22 -1.23 9.61
CA VAL A 213 -9.68 -1.77 8.35
C VAL A 213 -8.45 -0.95 7.97
N PHE A 214 -7.29 -1.60 7.92
CA PHE A 214 -6.10 -1.01 7.33
C PHE A 214 -6.18 -1.11 5.82
N CYS A 215 -5.86 -0.02 5.13
CA CYS A 215 -6.02 0.12 3.69
C CYS A 215 -7.44 -0.21 3.20
N PRO A 216 -8.47 0.52 3.65
CA PRO A 216 -9.83 0.31 3.16
C PRO A 216 -9.84 0.46 1.62
N ASN A 217 -10.76 -0.26 0.96
CA ASN A 217 -10.80 -0.44 -0.50
C ASN A 217 -10.79 0.88 -1.30
N ASP A 218 -11.11 1.99 -0.65
CA ASP A 218 -11.01 3.34 -1.19
C ASP A 218 -9.57 3.85 -1.40
N ILE A 219 -8.49 3.06 -1.25
CA ILE A 219 -7.15 3.55 -1.62
C ILE A 219 -6.59 2.92 -2.90
N LEU A 220 -7.17 1.81 -3.33
CA LEU A 220 -6.70 1.07 -4.49
C LEU A 220 -7.02 1.87 -5.75
N GLN A 221 -5.98 2.24 -6.50
CA GLN A 221 -6.14 2.92 -7.79
C GLN A 221 -6.49 1.90 -8.87
N ALA A 222 -5.73 0.80 -8.92
CA ALA A 222 -5.93 -0.31 -9.85
C ALA A 222 -5.20 -1.56 -9.34
N ARG A 223 -5.60 -2.73 -9.85
CA ARG A 223 -4.78 -3.95 -9.83
C ARG A 223 -4.05 -4.08 -11.15
N ILE A 224 -2.80 -4.53 -11.08
CA ILE A 224 -2.04 -4.94 -12.27
C ILE A 224 -1.75 -6.44 -12.13
N HIS A 225 -2.23 -7.24 -13.07
CA HIS A 225 -1.90 -8.66 -13.18
C HIS A 225 -0.74 -8.83 -14.14
N ILE A 226 0.41 -9.25 -13.63
CA ILE A 226 1.64 -9.45 -14.40
C ILE A 226 1.77 -10.93 -14.73
N HIS A 227 1.67 -11.28 -16.00
CA HIS A 227 1.68 -12.65 -16.49
C HIS A 227 2.98 -12.97 -17.21
N ASN A 228 3.52 -14.17 -16.99
CA ASN A 228 4.61 -14.69 -17.79
C ASN A 228 4.12 -15.75 -18.78
N ASN A 229 3.91 -15.37 -20.05
CA ASN A 229 3.60 -16.29 -21.14
C ASN A 229 4.85 -16.76 -21.89
N CYS A 230 6.04 -16.28 -21.53
CA CYS A 230 7.28 -16.74 -22.13
C CYS A 230 7.51 -18.23 -21.83
N SER A 231 8.21 -18.92 -22.73
CA SER A 231 8.62 -20.31 -22.52
C SER A 231 9.74 -20.48 -21.49
N TYR A 232 10.16 -19.40 -20.83
CA TYR A 232 11.25 -19.32 -19.88
C TYR A 232 10.85 -18.51 -18.64
N THR A 233 11.58 -18.70 -17.55
CA THR A 233 11.39 -17.95 -16.31
C THR A 233 11.75 -16.48 -16.49
N VAL A 234 10.86 -15.59 -16.04
CA VAL A 234 11.08 -14.14 -15.97
C VAL A 234 11.10 -13.72 -14.51
N TRP A 235 12.06 -12.89 -14.12
CA TRP A 235 12.01 -12.22 -12.82
C TRP A 235 11.36 -10.87 -13.01
N ALA A 236 10.03 -10.83 -12.87
CA ALA A 236 9.27 -9.59 -12.91
C ALA A 236 9.82 -8.60 -11.86
N ALA A 237 9.81 -7.34 -12.22
CA ALA A 237 10.28 -6.24 -11.40
C ALA A 237 9.30 -5.07 -11.54
N ALA A 238 9.15 -4.34 -10.43
CA ALA A 238 8.32 -3.17 -10.33
C ALA A 238 9.00 -2.16 -9.42
N ASN A 239 8.95 -0.88 -9.78
CA ASN A 239 9.39 0.21 -8.93
C ASN A 239 8.21 1.16 -8.76
N PRO A 240 7.65 1.31 -7.54
CA PRO A 240 8.22 0.94 -6.22
C PRO A 240 7.90 -0.47 -5.65
N GLU A 241 7.17 -1.34 -6.34
CA GLU A 241 6.55 -2.53 -5.73
C GLU A 241 7.48 -3.75 -5.52
N GLY A 242 8.74 -3.71 -5.97
CA GLY A 242 9.76 -4.72 -5.73
C GLY A 242 9.95 -5.69 -6.90
N GLY A 243 9.96 -7.00 -6.65
CA GLY A 243 10.15 -7.98 -7.72
C GLY A 243 9.84 -9.41 -7.33
N ARG A 244 9.59 -10.27 -8.32
CA ARG A 244 9.18 -11.65 -8.10
C ARG A 244 9.59 -12.55 -9.26
N GLN A 245 10.03 -13.76 -8.96
CA GLN A 245 10.21 -14.80 -9.97
C GLN A 245 8.85 -15.31 -10.47
N LEU A 246 8.68 -15.35 -11.79
CA LEU A 246 7.54 -15.90 -12.49
C LEU A 246 8.03 -17.00 -13.44
N ASN A 247 7.66 -18.25 -13.17
CA ASN A 247 7.84 -19.32 -14.15
C ASN A 247 6.78 -19.19 -15.26
N GLN A 248 6.90 -20.01 -16.31
CA GLN A 248 5.92 -20.02 -17.39
C GLN A 248 4.51 -20.27 -16.83
N GLY A 249 3.58 -19.39 -17.17
CA GLY A 249 2.18 -19.42 -16.73
C GLY A 249 1.91 -18.83 -15.35
N ASP A 250 2.94 -18.39 -14.61
CA ASP A 250 2.74 -17.73 -13.32
C ASP A 250 2.21 -16.30 -13.49
N THR A 251 1.40 -15.87 -12.51
CA THR A 251 0.88 -14.50 -12.42
C THR A 251 1.29 -13.85 -11.09
N TRP A 252 1.68 -12.57 -11.15
CA TRP A 252 1.85 -11.70 -9.98
C TRP A 252 0.88 -10.53 -10.02
N THR A 253 0.03 -10.43 -9.01
CA THR A 253 -0.90 -9.30 -8.87
C THR A 253 -0.29 -8.21 -7.98
N LEU A 254 -0.17 -7.01 -8.52
CA LEU A 254 0.11 -5.77 -7.80
C LEU A 254 -1.17 -5.03 -7.48
N ASN A 255 -1.22 -4.45 -6.28
CA ASN A 255 -2.28 -3.55 -5.84
C ASN A 255 -1.69 -2.13 -5.78
N VAL A 256 -1.96 -1.32 -6.80
CA VAL A 256 -1.39 0.03 -6.90
C VAL A 256 -2.21 0.98 -6.04
N ILE A 257 -1.58 1.52 -5.00
CA ILE A 257 -2.18 2.50 -4.07
C ILE A 257 -1.59 3.90 -4.23
N SER A 258 -0.43 4.01 -4.90
CA SER A 258 0.21 5.28 -5.20
C SER A 258 -0.40 5.92 -6.44
N GLN A 259 -0.57 7.24 -6.42
CA GLN A 259 -0.89 8.03 -7.60
C GLN A 259 0.36 8.56 -8.33
N LYS A 260 1.54 8.11 -7.90
CA LYS A 260 2.81 8.42 -8.55
C LYS A 260 3.04 7.49 -9.73
N LYS A 261 4.03 7.89 -10.52
CA LYS A 261 4.54 7.09 -11.62
C LYS A 261 5.17 5.80 -11.09
N GLY A 262 4.79 4.68 -11.70
CA GLY A 262 5.38 3.37 -11.46
C GLY A 262 5.87 2.74 -12.75
N ARG A 263 6.81 1.79 -12.64
CA ARG A 263 7.41 1.08 -13.77
C ARG A 263 7.40 -0.41 -13.52
N ILE A 264 7.12 -1.21 -14.54
CA ILE A 264 7.13 -2.68 -14.49
C ILE A 264 7.95 -3.21 -15.68
N TRP A 265 8.84 -4.16 -15.43
CA TRP A 265 9.63 -4.80 -16.47
C TRP A 265 9.94 -6.26 -16.14
N GLY A 266 10.37 -7.01 -17.15
CA GLY A 266 10.84 -8.38 -17.00
C GLY A 266 12.37 -8.42 -17.00
N ARG A 267 12.95 -9.31 -16.19
CA ARG A 267 14.39 -9.58 -16.14
C ARG A 267 14.69 -11.01 -16.56
N THR A 268 15.77 -11.22 -17.30
CA THR A 268 16.19 -12.54 -17.80
C THR A 268 17.45 -13.04 -17.11
N ASP A 269 17.58 -14.38 -17.10
CA ASP A 269 18.78 -15.11 -16.68
C ASP A 269 19.33 -14.69 -15.31
N CYS A 270 18.42 -14.47 -14.35
CA CYS A 270 18.79 -14.05 -13.02
C CYS A 270 19.28 -15.18 -12.12
N LYS A 271 20.20 -14.84 -11.22
CA LYS A 271 20.65 -15.68 -10.12
C LYS A 271 20.66 -14.85 -8.85
N PHE A 272 19.89 -15.28 -7.86
CA PHE A 272 19.83 -14.65 -6.54
C PHE A 272 20.27 -15.63 -5.46
N ASP A 273 20.82 -15.08 -4.38
CA ASP A 273 21.00 -15.83 -3.14
C ASP A 273 19.64 -16.18 -2.49
N GLY A 274 19.67 -17.02 -1.44
CA GLY A 274 18.45 -17.48 -0.78
C GLY A 274 17.59 -16.36 -0.15
N ASN A 275 18.18 -15.18 0.08
CA ASN A 275 17.50 -14.04 0.68
C ASN A 275 17.06 -13.00 -0.35
N GLY A 276 17.45 -13.15 -1.62
CA GLY A 276 17.17 -12.19 -2.69
C GLY A 276 17.85 -10.83 -2.51
N GLN A 277 18.88 -10.73 -1.67
CA GLN A 277 19.58 -9.47 -1.36
C GLN A 277 20.89 -9.32 -2.14
N ASN A 278 21.35 -10.39 -2.79
CA ASN A 278 22.50 -10.36 -3.66
C ASN A 278 22.25 -11.29 -4.85
N GLY A 279 22.64 -10.84 -6.04
CA GLY A 279 22.38 -11.55 -7.27
C GLY A 279 22.72 -10.71 -8.49
N THR A 280 22.39 -11.26 -9.65
CA THR A 280 22.57 -10.59 -10.95
C THR A 280 21.55 -11.12 -11.94
N CYS A 281 21.02 -10.24 -12.78
CA CYS A 281 20.32 -10.60 -14.02
C CYS A 281 21.15 -10.20 -15.25
N GLU A 282 20.95 -10.91 -16.36
CA GLU A 282 21.57 -10.57 -17.64
C GLU A 282 20.94 -9.32 -18.25
N SER A 283 19.62 -9.19 -18.16
CA SER A 283 18.87 -7.99 -18.59
C SER A 283 17.98 -7.45 -17.47
N GLY A 284 17.83 -6.12 -17.41
CA GLY A 284 16.92 -5.46 -16.46
C GLY A 284 17.33 -5.53 -14.99
N ASP A 285 18.57 -5.86 -14.66
CA ASP A 285 19.05 -5.97 -13.27
C ASP A 285 18.85 -4.66 -12.49
N CYS A 286 18.36 -4.73 -11.25
CA CYS A 286 18.10 -3.57 -10.39
C CYS A 286 19.02 -3.62 -9.16
N ASP A 287 20.31 -3.45 -9.43
CA ASP A 287 21.40 -3.46 -8.44
C ASP A 287 21.53 -4.78 -7.66
N GLY A 288 21.32 -5.90 -8.35
CA GLY A 288 21.48 -7.25 -7.83
C GLY A 288 20.39 -7.68 -6.83
N LEU A 289 19.31 -6.92 -6.71
CA LEU A 289 18.21 -7.22 -5.78
C LEU A 289 17.08 -7.98 -6.45
N LEU A 290 16.53 -8.99 -5.78
CA LEU A 290 15.28 -9.61 -6.23
C LEU A 290 14.12 -8.62 -6.09
N GLN A 291 14.07 -7.92 -4.95
CA GLN A 291 13.10 -6.86 -4.64
C GLN A 291 13.69 -5.50 -5.09
N CYS A 292 13.34 -5.06 -6.29
CA CYS A 292 13.90 -3.82 -6.85
C CYS A 292 13.54 -2.58 -6.00
N GLN A 293 14.52 -1.71 -5.81
CA GLN A 293 14.35 -0.40 -5.15
C GLN A 293 14.72 0.77 -6.10
N ALA A 294 15.15 0.43 -7.31
CA ALA A 294 15.53 1.32 -8.39
C ALA A 294 15.12 0.68 -9.72
N ASP A 295 15.16 1.47 -10.78
CA ASP A 295 14.88 0.98 -12.14
C ASP A 295 15.99 0.03 -12.63
N GLY A 296 15.62 -0.82 -13.59
CA GLY A 296 16.55 -1.80 -14.17
C GLY A 296 17.68 -1.18 -15.00
N ARG A 297 18.72 -1.97 -15.23
CA ARG A 297 19.80 -1.66 -16.18
C ARG A 297 19.45 -2.18 -17.58
N ALA A 298 19.69 -1.34 -18.58
CA ALA A 298 19.52 -1.65 -20.00
C ALA A 298 20.29 -2.92 -20.43
N PRO A 299 19.79 -3.69 -21.42
CA PRO A 299 18.52 -3.47 -22.12
C PRO A 299 17.32 -4.01 -21.34
N TYR A 300 16.20 -3.28 -21.33
CA TYR A 300 14.91 -3.83 -20.86
C TYR A 300 13.71 -3.05 -21.41
N THR A 301 12.70 -3.81 -21.82
CA THR A 301 11.36 -3.29 -22.14
C THR A 301 10.64 -3.00 -20.84
N PHE A 302 10.06 -1.80 -20.67
CA PHE A 302 9.27 -1.50 -19.48
C PHE A 302 7.92 -0.87 -19.81
N ALA A 303 6.92 -1.23 -19.01
CA ALA A 303 5.66 -0.53 -18.91
C ALA A 303 5.80 0.61 -17.89
N GLU A 304 5.25 1.77 -18.20
CA GLU A 304 5.13 2.89 -17.27
C GLU A 304 3.65 3.22 -17.08
N TYR A 305 3.26 3.48 -15.83
CA TYR A 305 1.89 3.86 -15.48
C TYR A 305 1.85 5.02 -14.50
N THR A 306 0.72 5.71 -14.46
CA THR A 306 0.33 6.63 -13.39
C THR A 306 -1.18 6.57 -13.27
N PHE A 307 -1.68 6.04 -12.15
CA PHE A 307 -3.11 5.86 -11.92
C PHE A 307 -3.61 6.94 -10.97
N ARG A 308 -4.63 7.70 -11.38
CA ARG A 308 -5.04 8.91 -10.66
C ARG A 308 -6.52 8.88 -10.37
N ARG A 309 -6.83 8.94 -9.08
CA ARG A 309 -8.19 9.05 -8.57
C ARG A 309 -8.90 10.27 -9.13
N ASN A 310 -10.16 10.09 -9.56
CA ASN A 310 -11.00 11.16 -10.11
C ASN A 310 -10.37 11.90 -11.30
N SER A 311 -9.44 11.24 -12.00
CA SER A 311 -8.76 11.75 -13.17
C SER A 311 -8.67 10.64 -14.22
N THR A 312 -7.70 10.70 -15.12
CA THR A 312 -7.38 9.66 -16.07
C THR A 312 -6.12 8.91 -15.65
N ASP A 313 -6.17 7.60 -15.84
CA ASP A 313 -5.02 6.73 -15.73
C ASP A 313 -4.21 6.86 -17.02
N SER A 314 -2.88 6.96 -16.92
CA SER A 314 -1.98 7.01 -18.07
C SER A 314 -1.04 5.81 -18.07
N TYR A 315 -0.81 5.22 -19.24
CA TYR A 315 0.01 4.03 -19.41
C TYR A 315 0.73 4.04 -20.76
N SER A 316 1.87 3.34 -20.83
CA SER A 316 2.75 3.32 -22.01
C SER A 316 3.77 2.17 -21.93
N ILE A 317 4.31 1.75 -23.07
CA ILE A 317 5.47 0.85 -23.18
C ILE A 317 6.67 1.68 -23.66
N TRP A 318 7.86 1.42 -23.11
CA TRP A 318 9.07 2.19 -23.38
C TRP A 318 10.22 1.30 -23.84
N LEU A 319 10.88 1.75 -24.92
CA LEU A 319 12.07 1.15 -25.53
C LEU A 319 13.29 2.08 -25.49
N VAL A 320 13.17 3.23 -24.81
CA VAL A 320 14.25 4.22 -24.64
C VAL A 320 15.45 3.65 -23.88
N ASN A 321 15.24 2.59 -23.10
CA ASN A 321 16.29 1.84 -22.38
C ASN A 321 16.60 0.49 -23.06
N GLY A 322 16.16 0.29 -24.30
CA GLY A 322 16.33 -0.93 -25.06
C GLY A 322 15.12 -1.86 -24.98
N PHE A 323 15.30 -3.07 -25.49
CA PHE A 323 14.30 -4.13 -25.53
C PHE A 323 14.95 -5.43 -25.08
N ASN A 324 14.24 -6.22 -24.28
CA ASN A 324 14.64 -7.59 -23.93
C ASN A 324 13.50 -8.58 -24.15
N ILE A 325 12.34 -8.31 -23.57
CA ILE A 325 11.17 -9.20 -23.55
C ILE A 325 10.00 -8.49 -24.26
N PRO A 326 9.27 -9.19 -25.16
CA PRO A 326 8.02 -8.70 -25.74
C PRO A 326 6.96 -8.45 -24.66
N MET A 327 6.15 -7.39 -24.81
CA MET A 327 5.20 -6.98 -23.77
C MET A 327 3.87 -6.51 -24.36
N GLU A 328 2.76 -6.92 -23.75
CA GLU A 328 1.45 -6.28 -23.88
C GLU A 328 1.12 -5.56 -22.56
N PHE A 329 0.51 -4.38 -22.64
CA PHE A 329 -0.11 -3.67 -21.52
C PHE A 329 -1.55 -3.35 -21.88
N ARG A 330 -2.48 -4.04 -21.20
CA ARG A 330 -3.91 -4.05 -21.55
C ARG A 330 -4.79 -3.61 -20.36
N PRO A 331 -5.64 -2.59 -20.49
CA PRO A 331 -6.72 -2.34 -19.55
C PRO A 331 -7.74 -3.49 -19.56
N THR A 332 -8.27 -3.89 -18.41
CA THR A 332 -9.24 -5.01 -18.34
C THR A 332 -10.65 -4.64 -18.80
N SER A 333 -10.97 -3.34 -18.94
CA SER A 333 -12.21 -2.92 -19.58
C SER A 333 -12.04 -2.72 -21.07
N ASP A 334 -13.09 -3.07 -21.83
CA ASP A 334 -13.13 -2.92 -23.29
C ASP A 334 -13.19 -1.45 -23.78
N GLY A 335 -13.26 -0.48 -22.85
CA GLY A 335 -13.39 0.94 -23.18
C GLY A 335 -12.08 1.65 -23.52
N CYS A 336 -10.94 0.97 -23.37
CA CYS A 336 -9.60 1.55 -23.52
C CYS A 336 -8.72 0.70 -24.43
N ARG A 337 -7.74 1.34 -25.08
CA ARG A 337 -6.87 0.70 -26.06
C ARG A 337 -5.83 -0.20 -25.39
N SER A 338 -5.71 -1.46 -25.82
CA SER A 338 -4.52 -2.29 -25.52
C SER A 338 -3.32 -1.80 -26.31
N ILE A 339 -2.13 -1.84 -25.71
CA ILE A 339 -0.87 -1.48 -26.36
C ILE A 339 0.13 -2.62 -26.27
N GLN A 340 0.96 -2.78 -27.30
CA GLN A 340 1.87 -3.91 -27.36
C GLN A 340 3.16 -3.62 -28.13
N CYS A 341 4.21 -4.31 -27.73
CA CYS A 341 5.46 -4.43 -28.47
C CYS A 341 5.85 -5.91 -28.52
N THR A 342 5.43 -6.57 -29.60
CA THR A 342 5.53 -8.03 -29.77
C THR A 342 6.43 -8.49 -30.92
N ALA A 343 6.96 -7.54 -31.69
CA ALA A 343 7.90 -7.85 -32.77
C ALA A 343 9.20 -8.47 -32.22
N ASP A 344 9.82 -9.33 -33.03
CA ASP A 344 11.19 -9.79 -32.76
C ASP A 344 12.15 -8.63 -33.01
N ILE A 345 12.47 -7.88 -31.96
CA ILE A 345 13.49 -6.81 -32.00
C ILE A 345 14.90 -7.39 -31.80
N ASN A 346 15.04 -8.46 -31.02
CA ASN A 346 16.35 -9.03 -30.68
C ASN A 346 17.04 -9.65 -31.91
N GLY A 347 16.29 -10.34 -32.79
CA GLY A 347 16.82 -10.93 -34.02
C GLY A 347 17.43 -9.91 -34.99
N PRO A 348 16.69 -8.88 -35.44
CA PRO A 348 17.18 -7.86 -36.37
C PRO A 348 17.91 -6.70 -35.67
N CYS A 349 18.21 -6.79 -34.37
CA CYS A 349 18.88 -5.72 -33.63
C CYS A 349 20.16 -5.24 -34.35
N PRO A 350 20.32 -3.92 -34.61
CA PRO A 350 21.52 -3.37 -35.23
C PRO A 350 22.79 -3.80 -34.51
N MET A 351 23.85 -4.09 -35.26
CA MET A 351 25.05 -4.71 -34.69
C MET A 351 25.69 -3.88 -33.57
N GLU A 352 25.57 -2.56 -33.65
CA GLU A 352 26.08 -1.60 -32.67
C GLU A 352 25.26 -1.58 -31.37
N LEU A 353 24.02 -2.08 -31.41
CA LEU A 353 23.07 -2.09 -30.29
C LEU A 353 22.89 -3.48 -29.65
N ARG A 354 23.47 -4.53 -30.23
CA ARG A 354 23.31 -5.90 -29.72
C ARG A 354 23.94 -6.06 -28.34
N ASP A 355 23.23 -6.77 -27.48
CA ASP A 355 23.64 -7.14 -26.14
C ASP A 355 23.23 -8.60 -25.88
N PRO A 356 23.96 -9.38 -25.06
CA PRO A 356 23.50 -10.70 -24.65
C PRO A 356 22.08 -10.70 -24.08
N GLY A 357 21.73 -9.67 -23.30
CA GLY A 357 20.42 -9.51 -22.68
C GLY A 357 19.32 -8.95 -23.59
N GLY A 358 19.62 -8.62 -24.85
CA GLY A 358 18.63 -8.09 -25.82
C GLY A 358 19.19 -7.04 -26.78
N CYS A 359 18.43 -5.98 -27.02
CA CYS A 359 18.80 -4.88 -27.90
C CYS A 359 18.87 -3.57 -27.11
N ASN A 360 20.06 -3.00 -26.95
CA ASN A 360 20.26 -1.73 -26.27
C ASN A 360 19.64 -0.56 -27.06
N SER A 361 19.32 0.51 -26.34
CA SER A 361 19.01 1.78 -26.99
C SER A 361 20.28 2.53 -27.42
N PRO A 362 20.19 3.41 -28.43
CA PRO A 362 21.35 4.20 -28.85
C PRO A 362 21.86 5.13 -27.73
N CYS A 363 21.00 5.61 -26.81
CA CYS A 363 21.46 6.40 -25.66
C CYS A 363 22.40 5.57 -24.76
N THR A 364 22.02 4.32 -24.49
CA THR A 364 22.80 3.41 -23.63
C THR A 364 24.20 3.18 -24.18
N VAL A 365 24.31 2.99 -25.50
CA VAL A 365 25.57 2.69 -26.20
C VAL A 365 26.41 3.95 -26.42
N PHE A 366 25.84 4.99 -27.04
CA PHE A 366 26.61 6.14 -27.52
C PHE A 366 26.74 7.27 -26.48
N ARG A 367 25.84 7.32 -25.50
CA ARG A 367 25.88 8.26 -24.34
C ARG A 367 26.04 9.73 -24.70
N ASN A 368 25.58 10.13 -25.88
CA ASN A 368 25.66 11.51 -26.38
C ASN A 368 24.29 12.19 -26.38
N ASP A 369 24.29 13.51 -26.54
CA ASP A 369 23.07 14.33 -26.45
C ASP A 369 22.05 13.99 -27.54
N GLN A 370 22.52 13.62 -28.74
CA GLN A 370 21.68 13.25 -29.88
C GLN A 370 20.75 12.07 -29.54
N PHE A 371 21.26 11.06 -28.82
CA PHE A 371 20.49 9.87 -28.50
C PHE A 371 19.88 9.88 -27.10
N CYS A 372 20.48 10.60 -26.16
CA CYS A 372 20.01 10.67 -24.77
C CYS A 372 19.09 11.84 -24.48
N CYS A 373 18.81 12.70 -25.47
CA CYS A 373 17.88 13.83 -25.34
C CYS A 373 18.19 14.72 -24.12
N LYS A 374 19.47 15.03 -23.88
CA LYS A 374 19.88 15.90 -22.75
C LYS A 374 19.64 17.40 -23.00
N GLN A 375 19.24 17.75 -24.22
CA GLN A 375 18.90 19.12 -24.64
C GLN A 375 17.39 19.21 -24.92
N GLU A 376 16.82 20.41 -24.89
CA GLU A 376 15.37 20.66 -25.05
C GLU A 376 14.79 20.22 -26.41
N ILE A 377 15.63 19.94 -27.41
CA ILE A 377 15.23 19.47 -28.73
C ILE A 377 15.88 18.11 -28.99
N CYS A 378 15.06 17.06 -29.11
CA CYS A 378 15.51 15.72 -29.50
C CYS A 378 14.64 15.20 -30.63
N GLU A 379 15.26 14.95 -31.78
CA GLU A 379 14.60 14.50 -33.00
C GLU A 379 14.71 12.98 -33.19
N PRO A 380 13.76 12.34 -33.89
CA PRO A 380 13.86 10.92 -34.22
C PRO A 380 15.13 10.59 -35.02
N THR A 381 15.82 9.53 -34.64
CA THR A 381 17.03 9.02 -35.31
C THR A 381 16.72 7.77 -36.13
N SER A 382 17.67 7.29 -36.94
CA SER A 382 17.53 5.99 -37.61
C SER A 382 17.34 4.84 -36.62
N TYR A 383 18.00 4.91 -35.45
CA TYR A 383 17.85 3.90 -34.40
C TYR A 383 16.49 3.96 -33.71
N SER A 384 15.99 5.15 -33.36
CA SER A 384 14.64 5.23 -32.74
C SER A 384 13.56 4.81 -33.74
N LYS A 385 13.71 5.14 -35.03
CA LYS A 385 12.81 4.64 -36.09
C LYS A 385 12.83 3.12 -36.20
N PHE A 386 13.98 2.47 -36.09
CA PHE A 386 14.05 1.00 -36.04
C PHE A 386 13.14 0.40 -34.95
N PHE A 387 13.20 0.92 -33.72
CA PHE A 387 12.30 0.47 -32.65
C PHE A 387 10.84 0.83 -32.94
N LYS A 388 10.59 2.04 -33.44
CA LYS A 388 9.23 2.55 -33.69
C LYS A 388 8.50 1.80 -34.80
N ASP A 389 9.21 1.45 -35.87
CA ASP A 389 8.67 0.71 -37.01
C ASP A 389 8.24 -0.71 -36.58
N LEU A 390 8.94 -1.31 -35.63
CA LEU A 390 8.63 -2.64 -35.07
C LEU A 390 7.58 -2.59 -33.96
N CYS A 391 7.55 -1.51 -33.18
CA CYS A 391 6.62 -1.32 -32.06
C CYS A 391 6.00 0.09 -32.09
N PRO A 392 4.96 0.32 -32.92
CA PRO A 392 4.38 1.65 -33.12
C PRO A 392 3.75 2.26 -31.86
N ASP A 393 3.27 1.43 -30.93
CA ASP A 393 2.64 1.88 -29.68
C ASP A 393 3.65 2.25 -28.58
N ALA A 394 4.95 1.97 -28.77
CA ALA A 394 5.95 2.16 -27.73
C ALA A 394 6.77 3.44 -27.93
N TYR A 395 7.20 4.04 -26.82
CA TYR A 395 8.17 5.12 -26.84
C TYR A 395 9.51 4.62 -27.36
N SER A 396 9.94 5.17 -28.49
CA SER A 396 11.26 4.87 -29.08
C SER A 396 12.33 5.93 -28.76
N TYR A 397 11.90 7.11 -28.31
CA TYR A 397 12.71 8.23 -27.81
C TYR A 397 11.87 9.07 -26.83
N GLN A 398 12.47 10.03 -26.12
CA GLN A 398 11.82 10.69 -24.97
C GLN A 398 10.57 11.54 -25.29
N TYR A 399 10.45 12.10 -26.50
CA TYR A 399 9.35 13.01 -26.86
C TYR A 399 8.37 12.39 -27.87
N ASP A 400 8.19 11.07 -27.80
CA ASP A 400 7.32 10.28 -28.69
C ASP A 400 5.86 10.20 -28.17
N ASP A 401 5.38 11.22 -27.44
CA ASP A 401 4.12 11.17 -26.71
C ASP A 401 2.90 10.95 -27.63
N SER A 402 2.92 11.55 -28.82
CA SER A 402 1.75 11.61 -29.73
C SER A 402 1.24 10.24 -30.18
N THR A 403 2.07 9.21 -30.13
CA THR A 403 1.71 7.84 -30.54
C THR A 403 2.00 6.79 -29.46
N SER A 404 2.54 7.19 -28.31
CA SER A 404 3.07 6.26 -27.30
C SER A 404 2.47 6.47 -25.90
N LEU A 405 1.79 7.59 -25.65
CA LEU A 405 1.10 7.84 -24.39
C LEU A 405 -0.39 7.54 -24.53
N PHE A 406 -0.87 6.60 -23.70
CA PHE A 406 -2.27 6.20 -23.71
C PHE A 406 -2.91 6.55 -22.37
N SER A 407 -4.22 6.78 -22.42
CA SER A 407 -5.01 7.09 -21.24
C SER A 407 -6.30 6.29 -21.20
N CYS A 408 -6.81 6.10 -20.00
CA CYS A 408 -8.06 5.41 -19.72
C CYS A 408 -8.78 6.14 -18.58
N PRO A 409 -10.12 6.16 -18.53
CA PRO A 409 -10.84 6.63 -17.34
C PRO A 409 -10.35 5.90 -16.09
N ASN A 410 -10.29 6.58 -14.94
CA ASN A 410 -9.91 5.93 -13.69
C ASN A 410 -10.90 4.82 -13.29
N GLY A 411 -10.39 3.79 -12.60
CA GLY A 411 -11.18 2.67 -12.09
C GLY A 411 -11.03 1.37 -12.88
N ASN A 412 -10.01 1.28 -13.72
CA ASN A 412 -9.66 0.08 -14.47
C ASN A 412 -8.64 -0.77 -13.71
N ASP A 413 -8.75 -2.09 -13.84
CA ASP A 413 -7.62 -2.98 -13.56
C ASP A 413 -6.85 -3.21 -14.88
N TYR A 414 -5.65 -3.77 -14.82
CA TYR A 414 -4.77 -3.93 -15.98
C TYR A 414 -4.08 -5.30 -16.00
N ASP A 415 -3.78 -5.78 -17.19
CA ASP A 415 -2.88 -6.90 -17.45
C ASP A 415 -1.58 -6.39 -18.07
N ILE A 416 -0.44 -6.90 -17.60
CA ILE A 416 0.84 -6.82 -18.29
C ILE A 416 1.28 -8.23 -18.59
N THR A 417 1.51 -8.54 -19.86
CA THR A 417 1.86 -9.90 -20.28
C THR A 417 3.23 -9.89 -20.94
N PHE A 418 4.17 -10.64 -20.38
CA PHE A 418 5.45 -10.93 -21.02
C PHE A 418 5.27 -12.05 -22.05
N CYS A 419 5.79 -11.85 -23.26
CA CYS A 419 5.60 -12.74 -24.42
C CYS A 419 4.11 -13.07 -24.67
N PRO A 420 3.26 -12.05 -24.91
CA PRO A 420 1.80 -12.21 -25.01
C PRO A 420 1.35 -13.14 -26.15
#